data_AF-A0A0B6YGM7-F1
#
_entry.id   AF-A0A0B6YGM7-F1
#
_cell.length_a   1.000
_cell.length_b   1.000
_cell.length_c   1.000
_cell.angle_alpha   90.00
_cell.angle_beta   90.00
_cell.angle_gamma   90.00
#
_symmetry.space_group_name_H-M   'P 1'
#
loop_
_entity.id
_entity.type
_entity.pdbx_description
1 polymer ?
#
loop_
_entity_poly.entity_id
_entity_poly.type
_entity_poly.pdbx_seq_one_letter_code
_entity_poly.pdbx_strand_id
1 'polypeptide(L)'
;STEILFIAFGDWALGPALCKISVYVQMICLSSATNLLTAMSIDRYQVIVKPMQSLAKRPRIWLKIAIAWILSLIFPIPQLFIFVQYNSGVKYDGTPRRICGSRGYTSSWQRK
;
A
#
# COMPACT_ATOMS: atom_id res chain seq x y z
N SER A 1 -5.85 7.95 -6.17
CA SER A 1 -5.36 7.83 -7.55
C SER A 1 -5.97 6.64 -8.30
N THR A 2 -6.05 5.44 -7.71
CA THR A 2 -6.77 4.28 -8.26
C THR A 2 -8.29 4.47 -8.27
N GLU A 3 -8.83 5.09 -7.23
CA GLU A 3 -10.24 5.49 -7.11
C GLU A 3 -10.75 6.26 -8.33
N ILE A 4 -9.95 7.20 -8.85
CA ILE A 4 -10.30 8.03 -10.02
C ILE A 4 -10.44 7.16 -11.27
N LEU A 5 -9.59 6.14 -11.38
CA LEU A 5 -9.60 5.23 -12.51
C LEU A 5 -10.79 4.25 -12.45
N PHE A 6 -11.16 3.81 -11.24
CA PHE A 6 -12.40 3.05 -11.02
C PHE A 6 -13.66 3.88 -11.31
N ILE A 7 -13.69 5.15 -10.92
CA ILE A 7 -14.82 6.06 -11.16
C ILE A 7 -14.95 6.38 -12.66
N ALA A 8 -13.84 6.58 -13.37
CA ALA A 8 -13.85 6.93 -14.78
C ALA A 8 -14.29 5.77 -15.69
N PHE A 9 -13.88 4.54 -15.40
CA PHE A 9 -14.14 3.39 -16.29
C PHE A 9 -15.26 2.45 -15.79
N GLY A 10 -15.69 2.57 -14.54
CA GLY A 10 -16.68 1.69 -13.89
C GLY A 10 -16.20 0.24 -13.68
N ASP A 11 -15.07 -0.14 -14.29
CA ASP A 11 -14.47 -1.48 -14.29
C ASP A 11 -12.94 -1.44 -14.51
N TRP A 12 -12.29 -2.56 -14.15
CA TRP A 12 -10.84 -2.71 -14.31
C TRP A 12 -10.45 -3.07 -15.76
N ALA A 13 -10.21 -2.07 -16.59
CA ALA A 13 -9.84 -2.24 -18.00
C ALA A 13 -8.33 -2.41 -18.28
N LEU A 14 -7.47 -2.00 -17.33
CA LEU A 14 -6.02 -1.91 -17.48
C LEU A 14 -5.27 -3.26 -17.46
N GLY A 15 -5.98 -4.37 -17.25
CA GLY A 15 -5.39 -5.71 -17.25
C GLY A 15 -4.72 -6.12 -15.93
N PRO A 16 -4.28 -7.39 -15.82
CA PRO A 16 -3.94 -8.00 -14.53
C PRO A 16 -2.63 -7.48 -13.93
N ALA A 17 -1.67 -7.05 -14.76
CA ALA A 17 -0.41 -6.50 -14.30
C ALA A 17 -0.61 -5.16 -13.58
N LEU A 18 -1.41 -4.27 -14.19
CA LEU A 18 -1.69 -2.96 -13.61
C LEU A 18 -2.51 -3.07 -12.32
N CYS A 19 -3.37 -4.09 -12.18
CA CYS A 19 -4.12 -4.37 -10.94
C CYS A 19 -3.18 -4.61 -9.76
N LYS A 20 -2.13 -5.39 -9.98
CA LYS A 20 -1.11 -5.67 -8.96
C LYS A 20 -0.25 -4.45 -8.67
N ILE A 21 0.22 -3.77 -9.73
CA ILE A 21 1.08 -2.59 -9.62
C ILE A 21 0.37 -1.47 -8.86
N SER A 22 -0.92 -1.24 -9.12
CA SER A 22 -1.65 -0.16 -8.50
C SER A 22 -1.79 -0.33 -6.98
N VAL A 23 -2.10 -1.55 -6.53
CA VAL A 23 -2.20 -1.88 -5.10
C VAL A 23 -0.81 -1.78 -4.44
N TYR A 24 0.23 -2.22 -5.14
CA TYR A 24 1.61 -2.13 -4.65
C TYR A 24 2.08 -0.68 -4.48
N VAL A 25 1.85 0.16 -5.49
CA VAL A 25 2.16 1.60 -5.42
C VAL A 25 1.38 2.26 -4.30
N GLN A 26 0.10 1.94 -4.12
CA GLN A 26 -0.70 2.48 -3.02
C GLN A 26 -0.09 2.13 -1.65
N MET A 27 0.34 0.89 -1.45
CA MET A 27 1.00 0.47 -0.22
C MET A 27 2.34 1.19 -0.01
N ILE A 28 3.18 1.29 -1.06
CA ILE A 28 4.44 2.03 -0.98
C ILE A 28 4.20 3.49 -0.62
N CYS A 29 3.22 4.15 -1.23
CA CYS A 29 2.89 5.54 -0.95
C CYS A 29 2.47 5.73 0.51
N LEU A 30 1.65 4.82 1.04
CA LEU A 30 1.22 4.85 2.44
C LEU A 30 2.41 4.64 3.39
N SER A 31 3.22 3.61 3.17
CA SER A 31 4.41 3.33 3.96
C SER A 31 5.40 4.49 3.91
N SER A 32 5.62 5.09 2.74
CA SER A 32 6.47 6.26 2.54
C SER A 32 5.96 7.46 3.34
N ALA A 33 4.65 7.76 3.30
CA ALA A 33 4.07 8.86 4.06
C ALA A 33 4.27 8.69 5.58
N THR A 34 4.02 7.49 6.12
CA THR A 34 4.24 7.21 7.55
C THR A 34 5.71 7.34 7.93
N ASN A 35 6.60 6.87 7.07
CA ASN A 35 8.03 6.96 7.24
C ASN A 35 8.51 8.43 7.24
N LEU A 36 8.09 9.22 6.25
CA LEU A 36 8.38 10.66 6.18
C LEU A 36 7.86 11.40 7.42
N LEU A 37 6.62 11.13 7.83
CA LEU A 37 6.03 11.71 9.04
C LEU A 37 6.88 11.39 10.27
N THR A 38 7.30 10.13 10.41
CA THR A 38 8.16 9.67 11.51
C THR A 38 9.50 10.41 11.50
N ALA A 39 10.13 10.57 10.33
CA ALA A 39 11.38 11.33 10.22
C ALA A 39 11.21 12.80 10.60
N MET A 40 10.14 13.45 10.16
CA MET A 40 9.83 14.84 10.54
C MET A 40 9.63 14.98 12.06
N SER A 41 8.90 14.05 12.69
CA SER A 41 8.72 14.05 14.14
C SER A 41 10.03 13.87 14.90
N ILE A 42 10.90 12.97 14.42
CA ILE A 42 12.20 12.70 15.05
C ILE A 42 13.15 13.89 14.91
N ASP A 43 13.17 14.55 13.75
CA ASP A 43 13.96 15.77 13.54
C ASP A 43 13.58 16.83 14.57
N ARG A 44 12.29 17.14 14.68
CA ARG A 44 11.79 18.13 15.65
C ARG A 44 12.06 17.72 17.09
N TYR A 45 11.88 16.44 17.43
CA TYR A 45 12.17 15.92 18.76
C TYR A 45 13.65 16.09 19.12
N GLN A 46 14.56 15.78 18.19
CA GLN A 46 16.01 15.91 18.42
C GLN A 46 16.44 17.37 18.63
N VAL A 47 15.88 18.31 17.85
CA VAL A 47 16.17 19.74 17.97
C VAL A 47 15.72 20.30 19.33
N ILE A 48 14.56 19.87 19.83
CA ILE A 48 13.97 20.42 21.07
C ILE A 48 14.60 19.82 22.32
N VAL A 49 14.77 18.49 22.38
CA VAL A 49 15.02 17.79 23.66
C VAL A 49 16.50 17.57 23.95
N LYS A 50 17.36 17.44 22.94
CA LYS A 50 18.76 17.04 23.15
C LYS A 50 19.76 17.83 22.28
N PRO A 51 20.06 19.10 22.62
CA PRO A 51 21.04 19.87 21.87
C PRO A 51 22.47 19.28 21.89
N MET A 52 22.91 18.60 22.98
CA MET A 52 24.29 18.06 23.07
C MET A 52 24.42 16.52 23.16
N GLN A 53 23.48 15.80 23.79
CA GLN A 53 23.56 14.32 23.91
C GLN A 53 23.02 13.56 22.67
N SER A 54 22.42 14.28 21.72
CA SER A 54 21.91 13.76 20.45
C SER A 54 23.03 13.19 19.58
N LEU A 55 24.21 13.82 19.57
CA LEU A 55 25.28 13.51 18.61
C LEU A 55 25.88 12.11 18.78
N ALA A 56 26.04 11.63 20.03
CA ALA A 56 26.63 10.32 20.32
C ALA A 56 25.67 9.13 20.07
N LYS A 57 24.35 9.33 20.25
CA LYS A 57 23.34 8.26 20.06
C LYS A 57 22.63 8.32 18.70
N ARG A 58 22.79 9.42 17.95
CA ARG A 58 22.26 9.62 16.59
C ARG A 58 22.46 8.43 15.67
N PRO A 59 23.70 7.90 15.44
CA PRO A 59 23.91 6.87 14.42
C PRO A 59 23.14 5.58 14.71
N ARG A 60 23.01 5.18 15.97
CA ARG A 60 22.24 3.98 16.37
C ARG A 60 20.73 4.16 16.18
N ILE A 61 20.23 5.38 16.42
CA ILE A 61 18.80 5.71 16.23
C ILE A 61 18.47 5.74 14.73
N TRP A 62 19.30 6.40 13.92
CA TRP A 62 19.15 6.43 12.46
C TRP A 62 19.24 5.04 11.83
N LEU A 63 20.12 4.15 12.32
CA LEU A 63 20.19 2.77 11.87
C LEU A 63 18.89 2.00 12.15
N LYS A 64 18.32 2.13 13.36
CA LYS A 64 17.03 1.49 13.70
C LYS A 64 15.89 2.00 12.84
N ILE A 65 15.87 3.31 12.55
CA ILE A 65 14.88 3.92 11.65
C ILE A 65 15.05 3.36 10.24
N ALA A 66 16.27 3.30 9.70
CA ALA A 66 16.52 2.75 8.37
C ALA A 66 16.07 1.29 8.25
N ILE A 67 16.32 0.46 9.27
CA ILE A 67 15.86 -0.94 9.30
C ILE A 67 14.32 -1.00 9.29
N ALA A 68 13.65 -0.17 10.11
CA ALA A 68 12.19 -0.11 10.14
C ALA A 68 11.63 0.31 8.77
N TRP A 69 12.25 1.27 8.09
CA TRP A 69 11.84 1.71 6.76
C TRP A 69 11.95 0.60 5.72
N ILE A 70 13.07 -0.14 5.72
CA ILE A 70 13.28 -1.27 4.81
C ILE A 70 12.23 -2.36 5.07
N LEU A 71 11.99 -2.71 6.34
CA LEU A 71 10.96 -3.68 6.71
C LEU A 71 9.56 -3.24 6.26
N SER A 72 9.22 -1.95 6.38
CA SER A 72 7.94 -1.41 5.92
C SER A 72 7.76 -1.49 4.40
N LEU A 73 8.84 -1.48 3.61
CA LEU A 73 8.79 -1.65 2.15
C LEU A 73 8.69 -3.13 1.74
N ILE A 74 9.23 -4.04 2.55
CA ILE A 74 9.21 -5.49 2.30
C ILE A 74 7.87 -6.11 2.72
N PHE A 75 7.27 -5.62 3.81
CA PHE A 75 6.00 -6.13 4.33
C PHE A 75 4.81 -6.12 3.34
N PRO A 76 4.64 -5.15 2.43
CA PRO A 76 3.56 -5.17 1.45
C PRO A 76 3.79 -6.11 0.26
N ILE A 77 4.96 -6.75 0.11
CA ILE A 77 5.24 -7.71 -0.97
C ILE A 77 4.23 -8.88 -1.02
N PRO A 78 3.88 -9.57 0.09
CA PRO A 78 2.84 -10.62 0.05
C PRO A 78 1.49 -10.14 -0.50
N GLN A 79 1.18 -8.85 -0.36
CA GLN A 79 -0.08 -8.28 -0.86
C GLN A 79 -0.17 -8.36 -2.40
N LEU A 80 0.95 -8.35 -3.13
CA LEU A 80 0.98 -8.53 -4.60
C LEU A 80 0.45 -9.89 -5.06
N PHE A 81 0.55 -10.91 -4.21
CA PHE A 81 0.09 -12.26 -4.53
C PHE A 81 -1.40 -12.45 -4.24
N ILE A 82 -1.94 -11.69 -3.27
CA ILE A 82 -3.33 -11.83 -2.82
C ILE A 82 -4.30 -11.15 -3.79
N PHE A 83 -3.93 -10.02 -4.38
CA PHE A 83 -4.78 -9.27 -5.30
C PHE A 83 -4.65 -9.76 -6.74
N VAL A 84 -5.76 -10.19 -7.33
CA VAL A 84 -5.82 -10.73 -8.69
C VAL A 84 -7.03 -10.16 -9.41
N GLN A 85 -6.92 -9.99 -10.73
CA GLN A 85 -8.07 -9.64 -11.55
C GLN A 85 -8.98 -10.86 -11.76
N TYR A 86 -10.27 -10.72 -11.47
CA TYR A 86 -11.27 -11.74 -11.77
C TYR A 86 -12.54 -11.16 -12.38
N ASN A 87 -13.33 -12.02 -13.02
CA ASN A 87 -14.59 -11.64 -13.63
C ASN A 87 -15.70 -11.86 -12.60
N SER A 88 -16.41 -10.79 -12.23
CA SER A 88 -17.44 -10.84 -11.18
C SER A 88 -18.87 -10.86 -11.73
N GLY A 89 -19.05 -10.77 -13.05
CA GLY A 89 -20.35 -10.76 -13.70
C GLY A 89 -20.27 -10.29 -15.15
N VAL A 90 -21.42 -9.98 -15.74
CA VAL A 90 -21.57 -9.47 -17.11
C VAL A 90 -22.27 -8.11 -17.04
N LYS A 91 -21.79 -7.12 -17.81
CA LYS A 91 -22.43 -5.80 -17.91
C LYS A 91 -23.72 -5.89 -18.76
N TYR A 92 -24.53 -4.82 -18.76
CA TYR A 92 -25.71 -4.71 -19.64
C TYR A 92 -25.38 -4.84 -21.14
N ASP A 93 -24.15 -4.54 -21.50
CA ASP A 93 -23.60 -4.61 -22.87
C ASP A 93 -23.07 -6.01 -23.23
N GLY A 94 -23.33 -7.05 -22.42
CA GLY A 94 -22.85 -8.42 -22.64
C GLY A 94 -21.34 -8.63 -22.41
N THR A 95 -20.58 -7.56 -22.13
CA THR A 95 -19.14 -7.66 -21.83
C THR A 95 -18.88 -8.14 -20.39
N PRO A 96 -17.83 -8.94 -20.12
CA PRO A 96 -17.52 -9.40 -18.77
C PRO A 96 -17.01 -8.25 -17.88
N ARG A 97 -17.57 -8.16 -16.68
CA ARG A 97 -17.20 -7.19 -15.65
C ARG A 97 -15.92 -7.63 -14.94
N ARG A 98 -14.82 -6.93 -15.19
CA ARG A 98 -13.50 -7.22 -14.60
C ARG A 98 -13.29 -6.36 -13.36
N ILE A 99 -12.95 -7.01 -12.24
CA ILE A 99 -12.60 -6.32 -11.00
C ILE A 99 -11.24 -6.78 -10.50
N CYS A 100 -10.53 -5.87 -9.85
CA CYS A 100 -9.25 -6.13 -9.20
C CYS A 100 -9.52 -6.23 -7.69
N GLY A 101 -9.30 -7.41 -7.11
CA GLY A 101 -9.58 -7.66 -5.69
C GLY A 101 -8.90 -8.92 -5.19
N SER A 102 -8.95 -9.15 -3.88
CA SER A 102 -8.71 -10.51 -3.38
C SER A 102 -9.82 -11.42 -3.87
N ARG A 103 -9.54 -12.71 -4.06
CA ARG A 103 -10.62 -13.69 -4.30
C ARG A 103 -11.53 -13.71 -3.07
N GLY A 104 -12.64 -12.96 -3.16
CA GLY A 104 -13.71 -13.04 -2.17
C GLY A 104 -14.37 -14.42 -2.19
N TYR A 105 -15.14 -14.71 -1.15
CA TYR A 105 -15.86 -15.98 -1.03
C TYR A 105 -16.75 -16.24 -2.25
N THR A 106 -16.61 -17.41 -2.86
CA THR A 106 -17.36 -17.78 -4.07
C THR A 106 -18.75 -18.34 -3.74
N SER A 107 -18.94 -18.80 -2.50
CA SER A 107 -20.09 -19.60 -2.08
C SER A 107 -21.00 -18.85 -1.10
N SER A 108 -22.30 -19.04 -1.26
CA SER A 108 -23.34 -18.37 -0.46
C SER A 108 -23.29 -18.70 1.04
N TRP A 109 -22.77 -19.85 1.45
CA TRP A 109 -22.70 -20.26 2.86
C TRP A 109 -21.62 -19.53 3.68
N GLN A 110 -20.66 -18.84 3.05
CA GLN A 110 -19.58 -18.12 3.74
C GLN A 110 -19.95 -16.65 4.10
N ARG A 111 -21.16 -16.20 3.75
CA ARG A 111 -21.70 -14.85 4.05
C ARG A 111 -22.54 -14.80 5.33
N LYS A 112 -22.38 -15.75 6.24
CA LYS A 112 -23.06 -15.80 7.54
C LYS A 112 -22.15 -15.30 8.65
#